data_AF-A0A2N2ME35-F1
#
_entry.id   AF-A0A2N2ME35-F1
#
_cell.length_a   1.000
_cell.length_b   1.000
_cell.length_c   1.000
_cell.angle_alpha   90.00
_cell.angle_beta   90.00
_cell.angle_gamma   90.00
#
_symmetry.space_group_name_H-M   'P 1'
#
loop_
_entity.id
_entity.type
_entity.pdbx_description
1 polymer ?
#
loop_
_entity_poly.entity_id
_entity_poly.type
_entity_poly.pdbx_seq_one_letter_code
_entity_poly.pdbx_strand_id
1 'polypeptide(L)'
;MANHKELYEYRTQLLTRTVTAAQEFCALCLEVEDHHSAVDGWSAHQLAAHVRDVDKHVYGMRLHRAVEEEYPVFENFDGDAWIAAHYNPDEPLKNILDEFSSSIHTLVEWLSALPAPAWSRLTRHEVYGEFAMQAWAERGLAHIEEHIRAIKELKTL
;
A
#
# COMPACT_ATOMS: atom_id res chain seq x y z
N MET A 1 -17.98 22.43 -6.38
CA MET A 1 -16.52 22.43 -6.63
C MET A 1 -15.87 22.43 -5.27
N ALA A 2 -15.19 21.35 -4.87
CA ALA A 2 -14.51 21.31 -3.58
C ALA A 2 -13.51 22.48 -3.49
N ASN A 3 -13.48 23.17 -2.35
CA ASN A 3 -12.58 24.28 -2.14
C ASN A 3 -11.12 23.76 -2.18
N HIS A 4 -10.19 24.52 -2.77
CA HIS A 4 -8.76 24.14 -2.80
C HIS A 4 -8.21 23.84 -1.40
N LYS A 5 -8.74 24.53 -0.38
CA LYS A 5 -8.45 24.28 1.03
C LYS A 5 -8.92 22.89 1.50
N GLU A 6 -10.14 22.50 1.15
CA GLU A 6 -10.72 21.19 1.52
C GLU A 6 -9.95 20.04 0.88
N LEU A 7 -9.54 20.19 -0.38
CA LEU A 7 -8.72 19.16 -1.07
C LEU A 7 -7.32 19.03 -0.45
N TYR A 8 -6.71 20.14 -0.04
CA TYR A 8 -5.42 20.11 0.65
C TYR A 8 -5.53 19.44 2.04
N GLU A 9 -6.56 19.79 2.81
CA GLU A 9 -6.85 19.18 4.11
C GLU A 9 -7.11 17.68 3.97
N TYR A 10 -7.91 17.27 2.98
CA TYR A 10 -8.17 15.87 2.67
C TYR A 10 -6.89 15.09 2.36
N ARG A 11 -6.03 15.61 1.47
CA ARG A 11 -4.75 14.97 1.13
C ARG A 11 -3.82 14.86 2.34
N THR A 12 -3.79 15.89 3.18
CA THR A 12 -3.02 15.87 4.43
C THR A 12 -3.50 14.76 5.37
N GLN A 13 -4.83 14.59 5.50
CA GLN A 13 -5.43 13.53 6.30
C GLN A 13 -5.16 12.14 5.70
N LEU A 14 -5.28 12.00 4.38
CA LEU A 14 -4.97 10.76 3.65
C LEU A 14 -3.52 10.32 3.90
N LEU A 15 -2.56 11.22 3.75
CA LEU A 15 -1.14 10.93 3.97
C LEU A 15 -0.83 10.58 5.44
N THR A 16 -1.37 11.36 6.38
CA THR A 16 -1.26 11.06 7.83
C THR A 16 -1.84 9.69 8.16
N ARG A 17 -3.00 9.36 7.58
CA ARG A 17 -3.66 8.07 7.79
C ARG A 17 -2.86 6.92 7.18
N THR A 18 -2.21 7.13 6.03
CA THR A 18 -1.34 6.13 5.39
C THR A 18 -0.17 5.75 6.29
N VAL A 19 0.52 6.72 6.88
CA VAL A 19 1.63 6.47 7.82
C VAL A 19 1.15 5.73 9.07
N THR A 20 0.05 6.19 9.68
CA THR A 20 -0.48 5.57 10.90
C THR A 20 -1.04 4.17 10.65
N ALA A 21 -1.65 3.91 9.48
CA ALA A 21 -2.09 2.57 9.07
C ALA A 21 -0.90 1.62 8.90
N ALA A 22 0.18 2.06 8.24
CA ALA A 22 1.38 1.24 8.08
C ALA A 22 2.02 0.89 9.44
N GLN A 23 2.06 1.84 10.37
CA GLN A 23 2.53 1.61 11.75
C GLN A 23 1.64 0.61 12.50
N GLU A 24 0.31 0.77 12.41
CA GLU A 24 -0.67 -0.15 13.00
C GLU A 24 -0.50 -1.57 12.43
N PHE A 25 -0.38 -1.71 11.12
CA PHE A 25 -0.16 -3.00 10.45
C PHE A 25 1.12 -3.69 10.93
N CYS A 26 2.25 -2.96 10.98
CA CYS A 26 3.52 -3.52 11.46
C CYS A 26 3.42 -3.99 12.91
N ALA A 27 2.80 -3.19 13.79
CA ALA A 27 2.62 -3.54 15.18
C ALA A 27 1.77 -4.81 15.34
N LEU A 28 0.66 -4.90 14.61
CA LEU A 28 -0.21 -6.07 14.63
C LEU A 28 0.48 -7.34 14.13
N CYS A 29 1.32 -7.24 13.10
CA CYS A 29 2.10 -8.38 12.61
C CYS A 29 3.05 -8.92 13.68
N LEU A 30 3.72 -8.04 14.44
CA LEU A 30 4.63 -8.41 15.52
C LEU A 30 3.94 -9.02 16.75
N GLU A 31 2.63 -8.83 16.88
CA GLU A 31 1.83 -9.39 17.97
C GLU A 31 1.31 -10.81 17.69
N VAL A 32 1.53 -11.36 16.49
CA VAL A 32 1.14 -12.74 16.15
C VAL A 32 2.20 -13.71 16.70
N GLU A 33 1.81 -14.70 17.50
CA GLU A 33 2.78 -15.60 18.15
C GLU A 33 3.53 -16.50 17.15
N ASP A 34 2.81 -17.13 16.22
CA ASP A 34 3.39 -17.94 15.13
C ASP A 34 3.08 -17.29 13.79
N HIS A 35 4.02 -16.46 13.33
CA HIS A 35 3.88 -15.72 12.07
C HIS A 35 3.84 -16.62 10.82
N HIS A 36 4.22 -17.89 10.92
CA HIS A 36 4.24 -18.83 9.79
C HIS A 36 3.04 -19.77 9.77
N SER A 37 2.29 -19.86 10.87
CA SER A 37 1.05 -20.63 10.90
C SER A 37 -0.01 -19.95 10.02
N ALA A 38 -0.50 -20.68 9.03
CA ALA A 38 -1.64 -20.27 8.21
C ALA A 38 -2.88 -21.03 8.68
N VAL A 39 -3.93 -20.29 9.05
CA VAL A 39 -5.25 -20.85 9.35
C VAL A 39 -6.20 -20.29 8.28
N ASP A 40 -6.44 -21.08 7.23
CA ASP A 40 -7.17 -20.69 6.01
C ASP A 40 -6.61 -19.45 5.28
N GLY A 41 -5.68 -19.68 4.34
CA GLY A 41 -5.13 -18.63 3.47
C GLY A 41 -3.65 -18.39 3.74
N TRP A 42 -3.26 -17.13 3.91
CA TRP A 42 -1.87 -16.73 4.15
C TRP A 42 -1.58 -16.57 5.64
N SER A 43 -0.37 -16.97 6.02
CA SER A 43 0.20 -16.66 7.34
C SER A 43 0.46 -15.15 7.51
N ALA A 44 0.67 -14.69 8.74
CA ALA A 44 1.00 -13.29 9.00
C ALA A 44 2.30 -12.85 8.30
N HIS A 45 3.28 -13.76 8.17
CA HIS A 45 4.53 -13.52 7.46
C HIS A 45 4.30 -13.33 5.95
N GLN A 46 3.49 -14.19 5.33
CA GLN A 46 3.10 -14.05 3.92
C GLN A 46 2.28 -12.77 3.67
N LEU A 47 1.38 -12.40 4.59
CA LEU A 47 0.65 -11.14 4.52
C LEU A 47 1.58 -9.93 4.61
N ALA A 48 2.57 -9.95 5.51
CA ALA A 48 3.57 -8.89 5.60
C ALA A 48 4.37 -8.75 4.30
N ALA A 49 4.82 -9.87 3.73
CA ALA A 49 5.53 -9.87 2.45
C ALA A 49 4.65 -9.31 1.32
N HIS A 50 3.38 -9.74 1.27
CA HIS A 50 2.42 -9.26 0.28
C HIS A 50 2.20 -7.75 0.37
N VAL A 51 1.96 -7.22 1.57
CA VAL A 51 1.69 -5.79 1.76
C VAL A 51 2.91 -4.96 1.36
N ARG A 52 4.12 -5.37 1.75
CA ARG A 52 5.36 -4.71 1.31
C ARG A 52 5.48 -4.71 -0.22
N ASP A 53 5.27 -5.86 -0.84
CA ASP A 53 5.49 -6.03 -2.27
C ASP A 53 4.43 -5.27 -3.09
N VAL A 54 3.18 -5.23 -2.64
CA VAL A 54 2.11 -4.45 -3.28
C VAL A 54 2.36 -2.95 -3.13
N ASP A 55 2.81 -2.47 -1.96
CA ASP A 55 3.21 -1.07 -1.82
C ASP A 55 4.32 -0.72 -2.82
N LYS A 56 5.38 -1.54 -2.88
CA LYS A 56 6.54 -1.29 -3.73
C LYS A 56 6.25 -1.39 -5.22
N HIS A 57 5.62 -2.49 -5.64
CA HIS A 57 5.48 -2.86 -7.04
C HIS A 57 4.15 -2.45 -7.67
N VAL A 58 3.17 -2.05 -6.85
CA VAL A 58 1.85 -1.64 -7.34
C VAL A 58 1.60 -0.18 -6.99
N TYR A 59 1.33 0.15 -5.72
CA TYR A 59 0.84 1.50 -5.40
C TYR A 59 1.94 2.57 -5.49
N GLY A 60 3.09 2.36 -4.87
CA GLY A 60 4.25 3.25 -4.96
C GLY A 60 4.72 3.43 -6.40
N MET A 61 4.91 2.34 -7.14
CA MET A 61 5.25 2.38 -8.57
C MET A 61 4.23 3.18 -9.40
N ARG A 62 2.93 2.90 -9.24
CA ARG A 62 1.87 3.61 -9.97
C ARG A 62 1.83 5.09 -9.62
N LEU A 63 2.06 5.45 -8.35
CA LEU A 63 2.11 6.84 -7.91
C LEU A 63 3.28 7.60 -8.57
N HIS A 64 4.48 7.02 -8.57
CA HIS A 64 5.64 7.59 -9.26
C HIS A 64 5.37 7.78 -10.75
N ARG A 65 4.96 6.71 -11.44
CA ARG A 65 4.67 6.76 -12.88
C ARG A 65 3.54 7.72 -13.22
N ALA A 66 2.49 7.81 -12.40
CA ALA A 66 1.41 8.77 -12.61
C ALA A 66 1.90 10.23 -12.61
N VAL A 67 2.94 10.53 -11.82
CA VAL A 67 3.56 11.86 -11.76
C VAL A 67 4.55 12.09 -12.89
N GLU A 68 5.37 11.09 -13.21
CA GLU A 68 6.52 11.22 -14.10
C GLU A 68 6.19 10.97 -15.58
N GLU A 69 5.20 10.14 -15.88
CA GLU A 69 4.84 9.73 -17.24
C GLU A 69 3.57 10.41 -17.74
N GLU A 70 3.49 10.62 -19.05
CA GLU A 70 2.27 11.12 -19.70
C GLU A 70 1.27 9.97 -19.92
N TYR A 71 0.15 10.03 -19.19
CA TYR A 71 -0.99 9.10 -19.30
C TYR A 71 -0.59 7.61 -19.26
N PRO A 72 0.11 7.15 -18.20
CA PRO A 72 0.60 5.79 -18.12
C PRO A 72 -0.54 4.78 -18.04
N VAL A 73 -0.28 3.58 -18.59
CA VAL A 73 -1.16 2.42 -18.49
C VAL A 73 -0.62 1.45 -17.44
N PHE A 74 -1.52 0.95 -16.58
CA PHE A 74 -1.23 0.01 -15.51
C PHE A 74 -1.98 -1.30 -15.70
N GLU A 75 -1.24 -2.40 -15.60
CA GLU A 75 -1.74 -3.77 -15.67
C GLU A 75 -2.32 -4.20 -14.32
N ASN A 76 -3.21 -5.19 -14.33
CA ASN A 76 -3.68 -5.84 -13.13
C ASN A 76 -2.53 -6.58 -12.43
N PHE A 77 -2.56 -6.61 -11.10
CA PHE A 77 -1.58 -7.33 -10.30
C PHE A 77 -2.26 -8.50 -9.62
N ASP A 78 -1.70 -9.70 -9.82
CA ASP A 78 -2.16 -10.93 -9.16
C ASP A 78 -1.28 -11.19 -7.92
N GLY A 79 -1.83 -10.88 -6.76
CA GLY A 79 -1.14 -11.05 -5.48
C GLY A 79 -0.83 -12.51 -5.15
N ASP A 80 -1.72 -13.43 -5.54
CA ASP A 80 -1.56 -14.87 -5.31
C ASP A 80 -0.44 -15.44 -6.16
N ALA A 81 -0.44 -15.13 -7.45
CA ALA A 81 0.64 -15.53 -8.35
C ALA A 81 1.98 -14.91 -7.92
N TRP A 82 1.98 -13.65 -7.46
CA TRP A 82 3.20 -12.99 -7.01
C TRP A 82 3.80 -13.66 -5.77
N ILE A 83 3.00 -13.92 -4.73
CA ILE A 83 3.45 -14.61 -3.52
C ILE A 83 3.95 -16.02 -3.86
N ALA A 84 3.22 -16.77 -4.70
CA ALA A 84 3.64 -18.10 -5.11
C ALA A 84 5.01 -18.13 -5.80
N ALA A 85 5.39 -17.05 -6.50
CA ALA A 85 6.63 -16.96 -7.26
C ALA A 85 7.80 -16.31 -6.49
N HIS A 86 7.54 -15.38 -5.57
CA HIS A 86 8.56 -14.51 -4.99
C HIS A 86 8.69 -14.60 -3.46
N TYR A 87 7.77 -15.27 -2.78
CA TYR A 87 7.80 -15.39 -1.33
C TYR A 87 9.05 -16.12 -0.84
N ASN A 88 9.75 -15.51 0.12
CA ASN A 88 10.91 -16.10 0.79
C ASN A 88 10.57 -16.41 2.26
N PRO A 89 10.36 -17.69 2.62
CA PRO A 89 10.04 -18.06 4.01
C PRO A 89 11.20 -17.81 4.99
N ASP A 90 12.45 -17.73 4.50
CA ASP A 90 13.64 -17.51 5.34
C ASP A 90 13.91 -16.02 5.60
N GLU A 91 13.16 -15.10 4.97
CA GLU A 91 13.32 -13.67 5.21
C GLU A 91 12.85 -13.32 6.63
N PRO A 92 13.67 -12.65 7.46
CA PRO A 92 13.22 -12.23 8.79
C PRO A 92 12.03 -11.28 8.70
N LEU A 93 10.94 -11.56 9.42
CA LEU A 93 9.74 -10.71 9.45
C LEU A 93 10.08 -9.24 9.73
N LYS A 94 11.01 -8.98 10.64
CA LYS A 94 11.45 -7.62 10.96
C LYS A 94 11.97 -6.88 9.72
N ASN A 95 12.71 -7.54 8.83
CA ASN A 95 13.24 -6.90 7.62
C ASN A 95 12.12 -6.52 6.66
N ILE A 96 11.12 -7.39 6.50
CA ILE A 96 9.94 -7.13 5.68
C ILE A 96 9.20 -5.89 6.18
N LEU A 97 8.94 -5.83 7.49
CA LEU A 97 8.22 -4.72 8.12
C LEU A 97 9.03 -3.42 8.13
N ASP A 98 10.34 -3.49 8.37
CA ASP A 98 11.23 -2.32 8.32
C ASP A 98 11.27 -1.74 6.89
N GLU A 99 11.38 -2.58 5.86
CA GLU A 99 11.37 -2.15 4.45
C GLU A 99 10.04 -1.50 4.09
N PHE A 100 8.91 -2.13 4.43
CA PHE A 100 7.57 -1.57 4.20
C PHE A 100 7.36 -0.24 4.95
N SER A 101 7.74 -0.17 6.23
CA SER A 101 7.60 1.06 7.00
C SER A 101 8.45 2.17 6.39
N SER A 102 9.69 1.88 6.00
CA SER A 102 10.56 2.85 5.35
C SER A 102 10.01 3.31 4.00
N SER A 103 9.50 2.39 3.17
CA SER A 103 8.93 2.74 1.85
C SER A 103 7.75 3.68 1.99
N ILE A 104 6.85 3.43 2.95
CA ILE A 104 5.69 4.30 3.22
C ILE A 104 6.12 5.69 3.67
N HIS A 105 7.10 5.81 4.57
CA HIS A 105 7.56 7.12 5.02
C HIS A 105 8.18 7.92 3.86
N THR A 106 9.03 7.29 3.05
CA THR A 106 9.62 7.93 1.87
C THR A 106 8.56 8.32 0.84
N LEU A 107 7.59 7.45 0.58
CA LEU A 107 6.50 7.72 -0.35
C LEU A 107 5.63 8.90 0.11
N VAL A 108 5.25 8.93 1.40
CA VAL A 108 4.41 9.98 1.96
C VAL A 108 5.15 11.32 2.01
N GLU A 109 6.44 11.33 2.34
CA GLU A 109 7.29 12.52 2.27
C GLU A 109 7.30 13.09 0.84
N TRP A 110 7.55 12.23 -0.16
CA TRP A 110 7.53 12.63 -1.57
C TRP A 110 6.16 13.16 -2.01
N LEU A 111 5.07 12.45 -1.69
CA LEU A 111 3.70 12.88 -2.03
C LEU A 111 3.35 14.24 -1.41
N SER A 112 3.80 14.50 -0.18
CA SER A 112 3.54 15.76 0.53
C SER A 112 4.17 16.98 -0.14
N ALA A 113 5.26 16.77 -0.90
CA ALA A 113 5.97 17.82 -1.62
C ALA A 113 5.37 18.09 -3.02
N LEU A 114 4.45 17.26 -3.50
CA LEU A 114 3.89 17.40 -4.85
C LEU A 114 2.95 18.61 -4.99
N PRO A 115 3.01 19.33 -6.13
CA PRO A 115 2.09 20.43 -6.39
C PRO A 115 0.67 19.92 -6.64
N ALA A 116 -0.33 20.75 -6.34
CA ALA A 116 -1.74 20.35 -6.44
C ALA A 116 -2.19 19.73 -7.79
N PRO A 117 -1.69 20.18 -8.97
CA PRO A 117 -2.02 19.56 -10.25
C PRO A 117 -1.51 18.12 -10.42
N ALA A 118 -0.43 17.72 -9.74
CA ALA A 118 0.13 16.37 -9.84
C ALA A 118 -0.87 15.30 -9.40
N TRP A 119 -1.66 15.60 -8.36
CA TRP A 119 -2.71 14.74 -7.81
C TRP A 119 -3.88 14.49 -8.77
N SER A 120 -4.03 15.34 -9.79
CA SER A 120 -5.09 15.24 -10.80
C SER A 120 -4.59 14.67 -12.13
N ARG A 121 -3.33 14.23 -12.22
CA ARG A 121 -2.81 13.59 -13.44
C ARG A 121 -3.56 12.29 -13.69
N LEU A 122 -3.97 12.12 -14.94
CA LEU A 122 -4.76 10.96 -15.37
C LEU A 122 -3.85 9.81 -15.79
N THR A 123 -4.33 8.62 -15.49
CA THR A 123 -3.71 7.32 -15.79
C THR A 123 -4.80 6.37 -16.26
N ARG A 124 -4.43 5.24 -16.84
CA ARG A 124 -5.38 4.21 -17.25
C ARG A 124 -5.01 2.86 -16.64
N HIS A 125 -5.97 2.18 -16.04
CA HIS A 125 -5.85 0.77 -15.69
C HIS A 125 -6.48 -0.08 -16.78
N GLU A 126 -5.86 -1.20 -17.13
CA GLU A 126 -6.29 -2.05 -18.24
C GLU A 126 -7.75 -2.56 -18.08
N VAL A 127 -8.15 -2.89 -16.84
CA VAL A 127 -9.50 -3.37 -16.51
C VAL A 127 -10.46 -2.25 -16.11
N TYR A 128 -10.02 -1.34 -15.24
CA TYR A 128 -10.91 -0.41 -14.53
C TYR A 128 -11.06 0.94 -15.23
N GLY A 129 -10.31 1.20 -16.30
CA GLY A 129 -10.36 2.45 -17.03
C GLY A 129 -9.55 3.55 -16.36
N GLU A 130 -10.02 4.80 -16.48
CA GLU A 130 -9.23 5.98 -16.10
C GLU A 130 -9.26 6.25 -14.59
N PHE A 131 -8.09 6.56 -14.03
CA PHE A 131 -7.94 7.05 -12.65
C PHE A 131 -7.04 8.28 -12.59
N ALA A 132 -7.40 9.21 -11.72
CA ALA A 132 -6.47 10.24 -11.28
C ALA A 132 -5.42 9.66 -10.34
N MET A 133 -4.23 10.26 -10.29
CA MET A 133 -3.14 9.88 -9.37
C MET A 133 -3.62 9.73 -7.93
N GLN A 134 -4.47 10.65 -7.45
CA GLN A 134 -5.03 10.61 -6.08
C GLN A 134 -5.74 9.28 -5.77
N ALA A 135 -6.43 8.68 -6.73
CA ALA A 135 -7.14 7.41 -6.51
C ALA A 135 -6.16 6.26 -6.21
N TRP A 136 -4.92 6.31 -6.69
CA TRP A 136 -3.90 5.31 -6.35
C TRP A 136 -3.41 5.46 -4.90
N ALA A 137 -3.31 6.69 -4.39
CA ALA A 137 -2.97 6.94 -2.99
C ALA A 137 -4.10 6.46 -2.05
N GLU A 138 -5.35 6.76 -2.41
CA GLU A 138 -6.54 6.29 -1.67
C GLU A 138 -6.63 4.76 -1.66
N ARG A 139 -6.39 4.11 -2.81
CA ARG A 139 -6.39 2.65 -2.92
C ARG A 139 -5.22 2.00 -2.16
N GLY A 140 -4.05 2.62 -2.14
CA GLY A 140 -2.91 2.14 -1.35
C GLY A 140 -3.22 2.14 0.15
N LEU A 141 -3.82 3.22 0.66
CA LEU A 141 -4.31 3.23 2.04
C LEU A 141 -5.36 2.14 2.29
N ALA A 142 -6.36 2.03 1.41
CA ALA A 142 -7.43 1.05 1.58
C ALA A 142 -6.92 -0.40 1.62
N HIS A 143 -5.88 -0.71 0.84
CA HIS A 143 -5.21 -2.00 0.84
C HIS A 143 -4.50 -2.31 2.17
N ILE A 144 -3.77 -1.33 2.73
CA ILE A 144 -3.18 -1.49 4.07
C ILE A 144 -4.27 -1.74 5.11
N GLU A 145 -5.37 -0.99 5.07
CA GLU A 145 -6.49 -1.14 6.01
C GLU A 145 -7.23 -2.48 5.86
N GLU A 146 -7.29 -3.04 4.65
CA GLU A 146 -7.78 -4.38 4.39
C GLU A 146 -6.92 -5.43 5.09
N HIS A 147 -5.60 -5.35 4.97
CA HIS A 147 -4.71 -6.32 5.61
C HIS A 147 -4.56 -6.12 7.12
N ILE A 148 -4.81 -4.92 7.65
CA ILE A 148 -5.00 -4.72 9.09
C ILE A 148 -6.18 -5.57 9.61
N ARG A 149 -7.30 -5.63 8.86
CA ARG A 149 -8.45 -6.47 9.25
C ARG A 149 -8.08 -7.95 9.19
N ALA A 150 -7.40 -8.39 8.12
CA ALA A 150 -6.95 -9.78 7.99
C ALA A 150 -6.04 -10.23 9.14
N ILE A 151 -5.06 -9.41 9.54
CA ILE A 151 -4.18 -9.75 10.68
C ILE A 151 -4.97 -9.81 12.00
N LYS A 152 -5.94 -8.92 12.22
CA LYS A 152 -6.78 -8.96 13.42
C LYS A 152 -7.62 -10.24 13.50
N GLU A 153 -8.08 -10.76 12.36
CA GLU A 153 -8.80 -12.02 12.29
C GLU A 153 -7.89 -13.20 12.66
N LEU A 154 -6.64 -13.24 12.16
CA LEU A 154 -5.65 -14.27 12.54
C LEU A 154 -5.37 -14.30 14.04
N LYS A 155 -5.41 -13.16 14.73
CA LYS A 155 -5.22 -13.07 16.18
C LYS A 155 -6.40 -13.56 17.02
N THR A 156 -7.57 -13.69 16.41
CA THR A 156 -8.81 -14.09 17.12
C THR A 156 -9.04 -15.60 17.07
N LEU A 157 -8.26 -16.30 16.24
CA LEU A 157 -8.25 -17.75 16.08
C LEU A 157 -7.33 -18.40 17.12
#